data_AF-A0AA48L724-F1
#
_entry.id   AF-A0AA48L724-F1
#
_cell.length_a   1.000
_cell.length_b   1.000
_cell.length_c   1.000
_cell.angle_alpha   90.00
_cell.angle_beta   90.00
_cell.angle_gamma   90.00
#
_symmetry.space_group_name_H-M   'P 1'
#
loop_
_entity.id
_entity.type
_entity.pdbx_description
1 polymer ?
#
loop_
_entity_poly.entity_id
_entity_poly.type
_entity_poly.pdbx_seq_one_letter_code
_entity_poly.pdbx_strand_id
1 'polypeptide(L)'
;MGIKDLMKWVKKTHPRVVTQYPKRWASAELCGKRVAIDGTLMTNRFHFGEHDVTARGARGLLGWYTMIREMQAHGVRPIAVWDERGDRAWKAPEARRRLETRARNLARQMHETQRGARISRLRDALVAYGAMSVREQAFLAACWDAGLVATEVRPPEPTSDVEFTETVVAMALAVGHMAARIAELAVLYEEYLIDSKPVLRPPSSEHPTADAFEEEEEEIRRLAGDTEPHGKAVVAAADLLSDEEGIAVLDARLRCLPAAEYTETPKQRDLTEREAEVYDLAFRGDVSTALRELRDVEDRMPRVADIYDRALAIPRESHHAACRELLRRMGVPIVFAHVPYEAEGLCAAMALSGIVDFAGTEDSDVVAYGGPLLRNLTSARDPLTLVDGAQLSKDVPLTREAWRDFCILLGTDASPRIYLVGPKTAYKLIEKWGSIERILEHNPELAERVEPDFMEQVDNARRVFTELPPIESVPDVQGQPEEEVAAWMSVMGASIPSRWLWGSADQQRELEVWNRGLDRRAGMREGVMADAGDFGAEVWESTEMTKPPAVPAWDDVR
;
A
#
# COMPACT_ATOMS: atom_id res chain seq x y z
N MET A 1 7.33 0.08 7.91
CA MET A 1 7.80 -1.31 7.93
C MET A 1 8.68 -1.47 9.16
N GLY A 2 8.96 -2.71 9.52
CA GLY A 2 9.62 -3.07 10.78
C GLY A 2 8.73 -2.95 12.01
N ILE A 3 9.40 -2.85 13.15
CA ILE A 3 8.79 -2.83 14.49
C ILE A 3 7.68 -1.76 14.66
N LYS A 4 6.48 -2.23 15.01
CA LYS A 4 5.28 -1.36 15.10
C LYS A 4 5.41 -0.33 16.22
N ASP A 5 5.05 0.92 15.93
CA ASP A 5 5.03 2.05 16.87
C ASP A 5 6.37 2.42 17.55
N LEU A 6 7.48 1.69 17.31
CA LEU A 6 8.80 1.98 17.88
C LEU A 6 9.20 3.43 17.63
N MET A 7 9.02 3.89 16.40
CA MET A 7 9.43 5.22 15.98
C MET A 7 8.57 6.33 16.58
N LYS A 8 7.30 6.05 16.88
CA LYS A 8 6.45 6.99 17.64
C LYS A 8 6.91 7.05 19.09
N TRP A 9 7.31 5.92 19.67
CA TRP A 9 7.86 5.86 21.01
C TRP A 9 9.17 6.64 21.10
N VAL A 10 10.14 6.37 20.22
CA VAL A 10 11.45 7.07 20.17
C VAL A 10 11.27 8.58 20.07
N LYS A 11 10.46 9.07 19.12
CA LYS A 11 10.20 10.52 18.97
C LYS A 11 9.62 11.17 20.23
N LYS A 12 8.87 10.41 21.03
CA LYS A 12 8.22 10.90 22.24
C LYS A 12 9.13 10.83 23.47
N THR A 13 9.91 9.76 23.62
CA THR A 13 10.69 9.49 24.83
C THR A 13 12.15 9.93 24.70
N HIS A 14 12.72 9.86 23.50
CA HIS A 14 14.12 10.18 23.21
C HIS A 14 14.22 11.09 21.97
N PRO A 15 13.63 12.30 21.97
CA PRO A 15 13.66 13.17 20.79
C PRO A 15 15.07 13.60 20.38
N ARG A 16 16.04 13.56 21.31
CA ARG A 16 17.44 13.95 21.07
C ARG A 16 18.19 13.02 20.11
N VAL A 17 17.77 11.77 19.98
CA VAL A 17 18.38 10.81 19.04
C VAL A 17 17.82 10.96 17.62
N VAL A 18 16.88 11.90 17.42
CA VAL A 18 16.23 12.13 16.13
C VAL A 18 16.70 13.46 15.57
N THR A 19 17.39 13.41 14.44
CA THR A 19 17.86 14.59 13.71
C THR A 19 17.09 14.73 12.41
N GLN A 20 16.60 15.93 12.10
CA GLN A 20 15.96 16.22 10.82
C GLN A 20 16.90 17.01 9.93
N TYR A 21 16.91 16.68 8.63
CA TYR A 21 17.65 17.37 7.59
C TYR A 21 16.65 18.00 6.60
N PRO A 22 16.21 19.25 6.84
CA PRO A 22 15.25 19.94 5.98
C PRO A 22 15.74 20.10 4.54
N LYS A 23 17.04 20.34 4.36
CA LYS A 23 17.69 20.44 3.04
C LYS A 23 17.97 19.08 2.41
N ARG A 24 17.47 17.99 3.00
CA ARG A 24 17.64 16.61 2.55
C ARG A 24 19.12 16.33 2.24
N TRP A 25 19.45 15.83 1.05
CA TRP A 25 20.82 15.50 0.64
C TRP A 25 21.74 16.71 0.53
N ALA A 26 21.19 17.92 0.35
CA ALA A 26 21.97 19.17 0.32
C ALA A 26 22.42 19.65 1.70
N SER A 27 22.06 18.93 2.78
CA SER A 27 22.52 19.25 4.13
C SER A 27 24.02 18.99 4.26
N ALA A 28 24.78 19.95 4.78
CA ALA A 28 26.24 19.90 4.81
C ALA A 28 26.77 18.69 5.63
N GLU A 29 26.01 18.25 6.62
CA GLU A 29 26.28 17.12 7.49
C GLU A 29 26.28 15.76 6.75
N LEU A 30 25.61 15.70 5.59
CA LEU A 30 25.54 14.51 4.75
C LEU A 30 26.62 14.49 3.66
N CYS A 31 27.24 15.64 3.35
CA CYS A 31 28.26 15.71 2.32
C CYS A 31 29.45 14.80 2.64
N GLY A 32 29.86 13.97 1.68
CA GLY A 32 30.96 13.00 1.84
C GLY A 32 30.58 11.72 2.59
N LYS A 33 29.35 11.61 3.10
CA LYS A 33 28.87 10.43 3.84
C LYS A 33 28.57 9.28 2.90
N ARG A 34 28.79 8.06 3.38
CA ARG A 34 28.40 6.81 2.71
C ARG A 34 27.07 6.33 3.29
N VAL A 35 26.16 5.90 2.42
CA VAL A 35 24.83 5.43 2.83
C VAL A 35 24.54 4.07 2.19
N ALA A 36 24.32 3.05 2.99
CA ALA A 36 23.81 1.75 2.53
C ALA A 36 22.29 1.85 2.39
N ILE A 37 21.75 1.66 1.19
CA ILE A 37 20.33 1.79 0.89
C ILE A 37 19.72 0.40 0.72
N ASP A 38 18.64 0.13 1.44
CA ASP A 38 17.81 -1.06 1.24
C ASP A 38 17.12 -1.00 -0.14
N GLY A 39 17.71 -1.70 -1.10
CA GLY A 39 17.35 -1.66 -2.51
C GLY A 39 16.04 -2.38 -2.82
N THR A 40 15.74 -3.47 -2.10
CA THR A 40 14.48 -4.22 -2.28
C THR A 40 13.29 -3.34 -1.88
N LEU A 41 13.32 -2.79 -0.67
CA LEU A 41 12.26 -1.91 -0.19
C LEU A 41 12.13 -0.65 -1.04
N MET A 42 13.26 -0.02 -1.37
CA MET A 42 13.24 1.23 -2.11
C MET A 42 12.63 1.06 -3.51
N THR A 43 12.96 -0.04 -4.18
CA THR A 43 12.38 -0.40 -5.47
C THR A 43 10.86 -0.56 -5.36
N ASN A 44 10.38 -1.26 -4.33
CA ASN A 44 8.94 -1.42 -4.09
C ASN A 44 8.26 -0.07 -3.84
N ARG A 45 8.88 0.82 -3.06
CA ARG A 45 8.33 2.16 -2.79
C ARG A 45 8.26 3.02 -4.04
N PHE A 46 9.30 3.04 -4.88
CA PHE A 46 9.28 3.81 -6.13
C PHE A 46 8.26 3.27 -7.12
N HIS A 47 8.05 1.96 -7.17
CA HIS A 47 7.03 1.34 -8.01
C HIS A 47 5.61 1.83 -7.68
N PHE A 48 5.28 1.92 -6.38
CA PHE A 48 3.99 2.41 -5.91
C PHE A 48 3.90 3.93 -5.73
N GLY A 49 5.01 4.66 -5.93
CA GLY A 49 5.09 6.11 -5.73
C GLY A 49 4.22 6.93 -6.68
N GLU A 50 3.86 8.14 -6.24
CA GLU A 50 3.15 9.14 -7.07
C GLU A 50 4.12 9.80 -8.05
N HIS A 51 4.16 9.27 -9.28
CA HIS A 51 4.78 9.96 -10.41
C HIS A 51 3.80 10.05 -11.57
N ASP A 52 4.08 11.03 -12.44
CA ASP A 52 3.30 11.42 -13.63
C ASP A 52 2.68 10.21 -14.35
N VAL A 53 1.42 10.34 -14.77
CA VAL A 53 0.59 9.24 -15.31
C VAL A 53 1.22 8.62 -16.57
N THR A 54 2.10 9.37 -17.22
CA THR A 54 2.88 9.02 -18.43
C THR A 54 3.99 7.99 -18.18
N ALA A 55 4.38 7.74 -16.92
CA ALA A 55 5.47 6.81 -16.56
C ALA A 55 4.97 5.48 -15.95
N ARG A 56 3.74 5.03 -16.27
CA ARG A 56 3.22 3.72 -15.82
C ARG A 56 4.15 2.59 -16.32
N GLY A 57 4.96 2.03 -15.43
CA GLY A 57 5.95 0.98 -15.73
C GLY A 57 7.42 1.40 -15.52
N ALA A 58 7.72 2.71 -15.59
CA ALA A 58 9.07 3.26 -15.46
C ALA A 58 9.36 3.94 -14.11
N ARG A 59 8.39 3.95 -13.19
CA ARG A 59 8.47 4.70 -11.92
C ARG A 59 9.65 4.30 -11.05
N GLY A 60 9.93 3.00 -10.96
CA GLY A 60 11.09 2.46 -10.24
C GLY A 60 12.40 3.07 -10.73
N LEU A 61 12.60 3.08 -12.05
CA LEU A 61 13.81 3.60 -12.69
C LEU A 61 13.96 5.11 -12.48
N LEU A 62 12.88 5.87 -12.67
CA LEU A 62 12.89 7.32 -12.49
C LEU A 62 13.15 7.72 -11.03
N GLY A 63 12.55 7.00 -10.08
CA GLY A 63 12.77 7.22 -8.65
C GLY A 63 14.22 7.00 -8.24
N TRP A 64 14.79 5.86 -8.65
CA TRP A 64 16.21 5.54 -8.42
C TRP A 64 17.14 6.55 -9.07
N TYR A 65 16.94 6.86 -10.36
CA TYR A 65 17.77 7.83 -11.07
C TYR A 65 17.77 9.18 -10.36
N THR A 66 16.59 9.71 -10.02
CA THR A 66 16.47 11.01 -9.37
C THR A 66 17.17 11.05 -8.02
N MET A 67 16.92 10.05 -7.17
CA MET A 67 17.51 9.99 -5.83
C MET A 67 19.04 9.86 -5.87
N ILE A 68 19.57 8.96 -6.71
CA ILE A 68 21.02 8.73 -6.80
C ILE A 68 21.73 9.95 -7.38
N ARG A 69 21.13 10.62 -8.37
CA ARG A 69 21.69 11.88 -8.92
C ARG A 69 21.75 12.96 -7.85
N GLU A 70 20.68 13.14 -7.08
CA GLU A 70 20.64 14.13 -5.98
C GLU A 70 21.71 13.81 -4.92
N MET A 71 21.86 12.55 -4.54
CA MET A 71 22.91 12.11 -3.60
C MET A 71 24.32 12.41 -4.13
N GLN A 72 24.63 11.98 -5.35
CA GLN A 72 25.94 12.17 -5.97
C GLN A 72 26.29 13.64 -6.14
N ALA A 73 25.32 14.47 -6.54
CA ALA A 73 25.50 15.92 -6.70
C ALA A 73 25.87 16.63 -5.39
N HIS A 74 25.41 16.11 -4.26
CA HIS A 74 25.75 16.61 -2.92
C HIS A 74 26.87 15.82 -2.25
N GLY A 75 27.64 15.04 -3.02
CA GLY A 75 28.82 14.33 -2.54
C GLY A 75 28.51 13.14 -1.62
N VAL A 76 27.26 12.70 -1.56
CA VAL A 76 26.84 11.50 -0.81
C VAL A 76 27.14 10.26 -1.66
N ARG A 77 27.71 9.23 -1.05
CA ARG A 77 28.13 7.99 -1.73
C ARG A 77 27.16 6.84 -1.41
N PRO A 78 26.22 6.51 -2.31
CA PRO A 78 25.30 5.40 -2.10
C PRO A 78 26.00 4.04 -2.31
N ILE A 79 25.61 3.06 -1.50
CA ILE A 79 25.79 1.63 -1.77
C ILE A 79 24.40 1.02 -1.67
N ALA A 80 24.02 0.19 -2.62
CA ALA A 80 22.70 -0.40 -2.62
C ALA A 80 22.76 -1.87 -2.20
N VAL A 81 21.86 -2.27 -1.30
CA VAL A 81 21.83 -3.59 -0.67
C VAL A 81 20.55 -4.30 -1.09
N TRP A 82 20.64 -5.46 -1.72
CA TRP A 82 19.48 -6.26 -2.11
C TRP A 82 19.36 -7.52 -1.27
N ASP A 83 18.14 -8.00 -1.08
CA ASP A 83 17.92 -9.33 -0.55
C ASP A 83 18.34 -10.39 -1.56
N GLU A 84 19.07 -11.41 -1.11
CA GLU A 84 19.18 -12.65 -1.86
C GLU A 84 17.83 -13.39 -1.84
N ARG A 85 17.47 -13.95 -2.99
CA ARG A 85 16.29 -14.81 -3.10
C ARG A 85 16.52 -16.12 -2.38
N GLY A 86 15.50 -16.59 -1.67
CA GLY A 86 15.50 -17.89 -1.02
C GLY A 86 14.59 -17.95 0.21
N ASP A 87 14.44 -19.16 0.72
CA ASP A 87 13.56 -19.49 1.82
C ASP A 87 14.03 -18.85 3.13
N ARG A 88 13.11 -18.11 3.76
CA ARG A 88 13.23 -17.61 5.14
C ARG A 88 12.03 -18.15 5.91
N ALA A 89 12.23 -19.25 6.64
CA ALA A 89 11.15 -19.92 7.37
C ALA A 89 10.33 -18.97 8.26
N TRP A 90 10.99 -18.01 8.92
CA TRP A 90 10.34 -17.04 9.81
C TRP A 90 9.42 -16.03 9.07
N LYS A 91 9.55 -15.89 7.74
CA LYS A 91 8.66 -15.07 6.90
C LYS A 91 7.40 -15.78 6.44
N ALA A 92 7.26 -17.09 6.64
CA ALA A 92 6.09 -17.83 6.19
C ALA A 92 4.75 -17.22 6.68
N PRO A 93 4.60 -16.80 7.95
CA PRO A 93 3.37 -16.14 8.40
C PRO A 93 3.08 -14.82 7.67
N GLU A 94 4.11 -14.04 7.37
CA GLU A 94 3.97 -12.79 6.61
C GLU A 94 3.58 -13.05 5.15
N ALA A 95 4.23 -14.04 4.51
CA ALA A 95 3.90 -14.48 3.16
C ALA A 95 2.43 -14.91 3.05
N ARG A 96 1.92 -15.68 4.03
CA ARG A 96 0.50 -16.05 4.10
C ARG A 96 -0.42 -14.83 4.13
N ARG A 97 -0.15 -13.86 5.02
CA ARG A 97 -0.94 -12.61 5.10
C ARG A 97 -0.93 -11.81 3.79
N ARG A 98 0.20 -11.80 3.08
CA ARG A 98 0.32 -11.14 1.76
C ARG A 98 -0.52 -11.86 0.71
N LEU A 99 -0.53 -13.19 0.70
CA LEU A 99 -1.38 -14.00 -0.19
C LEU A 99 -2.87 -13.78 0.08
N GLU A 100 -3.29 -13.83 1.35
CA GLU A 100 -4.68 -13.53 1.74
C GLU A 100 -5.11 -12.12 1.32
N THR A 101 -4.20 -11.15 1.46
CA THR A 101 -4.46 -9.77 1.03
C THR A 101 -4.58 -9.66 -0.49
N ARG A 102 -3.74 -10.38 -1.25
CA ARG A 102 -3.82 -10.46 -2.70
C ARG A 102 -5.14 -11.10 -3.14
N ALA A 103 -5.53 -12.22 -2.54
CA ALA A 103 -6.80 -12.91 -2.81
C ALA A 103 -8.00 -11.97 -2.59
N ARG A 104 -8.04 -11.24 -1.46
CA ARG A 104 -9.07 -10.24 -1.19
C ARG A 104 -9.10 -9.11 -2.23
N ASN A 105 -7.94 -8.65 -2.69
CA ASN A 105 -7.87 -7.61 -3.71
C ASN A 105 -8.31 -8.11 -5.10
N LEU A 106 -8.02 -9.38 -5.44
CA LEU A 106 -8.52 -10.02 -6.67
C LEU A 106 -10.03 -10.15 -6.67
N ALA A 107 -10.61 -10.59 -5.54
CA ALA A 107 -12.07 -10.68 -5.39
C ALA A 107 -12.73 -9.31 -5.59
N ARG A 108 -12.17 -8.27 -4.97
CA ARG A 108 -12.64 -6.88 -5.13
C ARG A 108 -12.49 -6.36 -6.55
N GLN A 109 -11.37 -6.64 -7.23
CA GLN A 109 -11.19 -6.27 -8.63
C GLN A 109 -12.22 -6.96 -9.54
N MET A 110 -12.49 -8.24 -9.30
CA MET A 110 -13.48 -9.01 -10.06
C MET A 110 -14.88 -8.44 -9.88
N HIS A 111 -15.25 -8.07 -8.66
CA HIS A 111 -16.50 -7.36 -8.36
C HIS A 111 -16.63 -6.05 -9.13
N GLU A 112 -15.61 -5.19 -9.11
CA GLU A 112 -15.66 -3.92 -9.87
C GLU A 112 -15.74 -4.16 -11.39
N THR A 113 -15.15 -5.25 -11.89
CA THR A 113 -15.26 -5.66 -13.30
C THR A 113 -16.70 -6.09 -13.63
N GLN A 114 -17.33 -6.88 -12.76
CA GLN A 114 -18.71 -7.33 -12.92
C GLN A 114 -19.71 -6.16 -12.81
N ARG A 115 -19.51 -5.27 -11.84
CA ARG A 115 -20.24 -4.00 -11.74
C ARG A 115 -20.11 -3.19 -13.02
N GLY A 116 -18.91 -3.05 -13.57
CA GLY A 116 -18.66 -2.38 -14.86
C GLY A 116 -19.53 -2.93 -15.99
N ALA A 117 -19.57 -4.24 -16.16
CA ALA A 117 -20.38 -4.89 -17.17
C ALA A 117 -21.89 -4.71 -16.93
N ARG A 118 -22.33 -4.75 -15.66
CA ARG A 118 -23.73 -4.54 -15.27
C ARG A 118 -24.17 -3.09 -15.49
N ILE A 119 -23.40 -2.11 -15.04
CA ILE A 119 -23.65 -0.67 -15.20
C ILE A 119 -23.73 -0.28 -16.67
N SER A 120 -22.86 -0.82 -17.54
CA SER A 120 -22.95 -0.57 -18.98
C SER A 120 -24.27 -1.10 -19.56
N ARG A 121 -24.71 -2.29 -19.17
CA ARG A 121 -26.00 -2.85 -19.61
C ARG A 121 -27.19 -2.06 -19.06
N LEU A 122 -27.12 -1.62 -17.80
CA LEU A 122 -28.13 -0.76 -17.18
C LEU A 122 -28.26 0.56 -17.93
N ARG A 123 -27.14 1.21 -18.31
CA ARG A 123 -27.16 2.42 -19.13
C ARG A 123 -27.91 2.19 -20.43
N ASP A 124 -27.56 1.14 -21.15
CA ASP A 124 -28.15 0.84 -22.45
C ASP A 124 -29.66 0.53 -22.31
N ALA A 125 -30.06 -0.16 -21.24
CA ALA A 125 -31.46 -0.41 -20.89
C ALA A 125 -32.23 0.89 -20.55
N LEU A 126 -31.65 1.79 -19.76
CA LEU A 126 -32.28 3.08 -19.40
C LEU A 126 -32.38 4.03 -20.59
N VAL A 127 -31.38 4.06 -21.48
CA VAL A 127 -31.44 4.83 -22.73
C VAL A 127 -32.54 4.28 -23.63
N ALA A 128 -32.63 2.95 -23.77
CA ALA A 128 -33.69 2.31 -24.54
C ALA A 128 -35.09 2.61 -23.95
N TYR A 129 -35.23 2.52 -22.63
CA TYR A 129 -36.47 2.88 -21.93
C TYR A 129 -36.85 4.35 -22.12
N GLY A 130 -35.88 5.26 -21.99
CA GLY A 130 -36.07 6.71 -22.19
C GLY A 130 -36.50 7.07 -23.61
N ALA A 131 -36.17 6.26 -24.61
CA ALA A 131 -36.59 6.44 -26.00
C ALA A 131 -38.03 5.94 -26.29
N MET A 132 -38.65 5.23 -25.35
CA MET A 132 -40.03 4.74 -25.48
C MET A 132 -41.05 5.86 -25.32
N SER A 133 -42.28 5.63 -25.81
CA SER A 133 -43.39 6.54 -25.60
C SER A 133 -43.85 6.54 -24.13
N VAL A 134 -44.48 7.64 -23.71
CA VAL A 134 -45.02 7.80 -22.35
C VAL A 134 -46.00 6.68 -21.97
N ARG A 135 -46.78 6.17 -22.93
CA ARG A 135 -47.70 5.04 -22.70
C ARG A 135 -46.96 3.74 -22.44
N GLU A 136 -45.86 3.52 -23.17
CA GLU A 136 -45.04 2.33 -22.99
C GLU A 136 -44.32 2.35 -21.63
N GLN A 137 -43.74 3.49 -21.27
CA GLN A 137 -43.11 3.68 -19.96
C GLN A 137 -44.09 3.46 -18.80
N ALA A 138 -45.32 3.99 -18.90
CA ALA A 138 -46.35 3.82 -17.89
C ALA A 138 -46.83 2.36 -17.73
N PHE A 139 -46.93 1.61 -18.84
CA PHE A 139 -47.29 0.19 -18.79
C PHE A 139 -46.17 -0.65 -18.16
N LEU A 140 -44.90 -0.37 -18.51
CA LEU A 140 -43.74 -1.03 -17.91
C LEU A 140 -43.70 -0.84 -16.38
N ALA A 141 -43.92 0.40 -15.92
CA ALA A 141 -43.97 0.72 -14.49
C ALA A 141 -45.11 -0.05 -13.78
N ALA A 142 -46.30 -0.12 -14.39
CA ALA A 142 -47.43 -0.85 -13.82
C ALA A 142 -47.21 -2.38 -13.75
N CYS A 143 -46.53 -2.97 -14.74
CA CYS A 143 -46.15 -4.39 -14.70
C CYS A 143 -45.19 -4.69 -13.54
N TRP A 144 -44.26 -3.79 -13.27
CA TRP A 144 -43.31 -3.92 -12.16
C TRP A 144 -44.00 -3.79 -10.79
N ASP A 145 -44.84 -2.77 -10.60
CA ASP A 145 -45.60 -2.57 -9.35
C ASP A 145 -46.50 -3.78 -9.01
N ALA A 146 -46.99 -4.47 -10.03
CA ALA A 146 -47.78 -5.69 -9.89
C ALA A 146 -46.93 -6.95 -9.62
N GLY A 147 -45.60 -6.84 -9.60
CA GLY A 147 -44.69 -7.98 -9.47
C GLY A 147 -44.75 -8.96 -10.65
N LEU A 148 -45.24 -8.53 -11.81
CA LEU A 148 -45.43 -9.36 -13.03
C LEU A 148 -44.11 -9.61 -13.79
N VAL A 149 -43.01 -9.64 -13.05
CA VAL A 149 -41.67 -9.93 -13.55
C VAL A 149 -41.50 -11.44 -13.62
N ALA A 150 -42.23 -12.06 -14.56
CA ALA A 150 -42.02 -13.46 -14.88
C ALA A 150 -40.78 -13.57 -15.78
N THR A 151 -39.73 -14.24 -15.30
CA THR A 151 -38.54 -14.61 -16.07
C THR A 151 -38.84 -15.52 -17.27
N GLU A 152 -40.07 -16.05 -17.37
CA GLU A 152 -40.54 -16.84 -18.50
C GLU A 152 -41.89 -16.33 -19.03
N VAL A 153 -41.86 -15.30 -19.89
CA VAL A 153 -43.00 -15.04 -20.78
C VAL A 153 -42.85 -15.93 -22.01
N ARG A 154 -43.40 -17.16 -21.95
CA ARG A 154 -43.58 -17.96 -23.18
C ARG A 154 -44.66 -17.30 -24.03
N PRO A 155 -44.39 -16.99 -25.32
CA PRO A 155 -45.46 -16.58 -26.22
C PRO A 155 -46.52 -17.69 -26.27
N PRO A 156 -47.82 -17.36 -26.27
CA PRO A 156 -48.86 -18.37 -26.41
C PRO A 156 -48.64 -19.12 -27.74
N GLU A 157 -48.79 -20.45 -27.71
CA GLU A 157 -48.77 -21.23 -28.95
C GLU A 157 -49.85 -20.68 -29.90
N PRO A 158 -49.50 -20.45 -31.18
CA PRO A 158 -50.46 -19.90 -32.13
C PRO A 158 -51.59 -20.90 -32.31
N THR A 159 -52.74 -20.60 -31.72
CA THR A 159 -53.97 -21.30 -32.05
C THR A 159 -54.34 -20.90 -33.47
N SER A 160 -54.43 -21.90 -34.34
CA SER A 160 -54.81 -21.74 -35.74
C SER A 160 -56.21 -21.15 -35.80
N ASP A 161 -56.29 -19.86 -36.13
CA ASP A 161 -57.37 -19.17 -36.88
C ASP A 161 -57.42 -17.67 -36.52
N VAL A 162 -56.30 -16.96 -36.65
CA VAL A 162 -56.27 -15.49 -36.56
C VAL A 162 -55.58 -14.93 -37.80
N GLU A 163 -56.33 -14.20 -38.63
CA GLU A 163 -55.74 -13.40 -39.71
C GLU A 163 -54.94 -12.25 -39.09
N PHE A 164 -53.61 -12.34 -39.20
CA PHE A 164 -52.70 -11.32 -38.72
C PHE A 164 -52.69 -10.13 -39.69
N THR A 165 -53.39 -9.06 -39.31
CA THR A 165 -53.18 -7.73 -39.94
C THR A 165 -51.81 -7.17 -39.52
N GLU A 166 -51.18 -6.33 -40.35
CA GLU A 166 -49.89 -5.68 -40.01
C GLU A 166 -49.89 -5.02 -38.62
N THR A 167 -51.05 -4.49 -38.22
CA THR A 167 -51.27 -3.88 -36.90
C THR A 167 -51.14 -4.87 -35.74
N VAL A 168 -51.63 -6.11 -35.88
CA VAL A 168 -51.57 -7.14 -34.83
C VAL A 168 -50.14 -7.68 -34.68
N VAL A 169 -49.42 -7.85 -35.79
CA VAL A 169 -48.01 -8.22 -35.77
C VAL A 169 -47.16 -7.13 -35.11
N ALA A 170 -47.40 -5.86 -35.46
CA ALA A 170 -46.72 -4.72 -34.83
C ALA A 170 -47.00 -4.64 -33.33
N MET A 171 -48.25 -4.89 -32.89
CA MET A 171 -48.61 -4.93 -31.47
C MET A 171 -47.96 -6.10 -30.72
N ALA A 172 -47.92 -7.30 -31.32
CA ALA A 172 -47.28 -8.46 -30.72
C ALA A 172 -45.76 -8.28 -30.59
N LEU A 173 -45.12 -7.68 -31.60
CA LEU A 173 -43.69 -7.33 -31.55
C LEU A 173 -43.40 -6.25 -30.50
N ALA A 174 -44.27 -5.24 -30.38
CA ALA A 174 -44.15 -4.20 -29.36
C ALA A 174 -44.26 -4.80 -27.94
N VAL A 175 -45.24 -5.69 -27.70
CA VAL A 175 -45.41 -6.39 -26.42
C VAL A 175 -44.21 -7.32 -26.14
N GLY A 176 -43.70 -8.03 -27.15
CA GLY A 176 -42.52 -8.88 -27.01
C GLY A 176 -41.25 -8.09 -26.68
N HIS A 177 -41.01 -6.95 -27.35
CA HIS A 177 -39.91 -6.05 -27.02
C HIS A 177 -40.05 -5.48 -25.61
N MET A 178 -41.25 -5.11 -25.22
CA MET A 178 -41.55 -4.56 -23.90
C MET A 178 -41.31 -5.57 -22.78
N ALA A 179 -41.77 -6.81 -22.94
CA ALA A 179 -41.50 -7.91 -22.01
C ALA A 179 -40.01 -8.23 -21.91
N ALA A 180 -39.28 -8.23 -23.02
CA ALA A 180 -37.83 -8.46 -23.03
C ALA A 180 -37.07 -7.37 -22.25
N ARG A 181 -37.51 -6.11 -22.32
CA ARG A 181 -36.89 -4.99 -21.58
C ARG A 181 -37.17 -5.00 -20.08
N ILE A 182 -38.36 -5.44 -19.66
CA ILE A 182 -38.64 -5.69 -18.23
C ILE A 182 -37.74 -6.81 -17.72
N ALA A 183 -37.68 -7.92 -18.45
CA ALA A 183 -36.86 -9.06 -18.08
C ALA A 183 -35.38 -8.68 -17.97
N GLU A 184 -34.87 -7.83 -18.89
CA GLU A 184 -33.50 -7.33 -18.83
C GLU A 184 -33.24 -6.48 -17.56
N LEU A 185 -34.12 -5.52 -17.23
CA LEU A 185 -33.98 -4.72 -16.01
C LEU A 185 -34.10 -5.56 -14.73
N ALA A 186 -34.97 -6.56 -14.73
CA ALA A 186 -35.12 -7.51 -13.64
C ALA A 186 -33.87 -8.35 -13.42
N VAL A 187 -33.31 -8.90 -14.50
CA VAL A 187 -32.05 -9.66 -14.46
C VAL A 187 -30.92 -8.76 -13.95
N LEU A 188 -30.82 -7.52 -14.42
CA LEU A 188 -29.82 -6.59 -13.93
C LEU A 188 -29.99 -6.26 -12.44
N TYR A 189 -31.23 -6.15 -11.96
CA TYR A 189 -31.51 -5.94 -10.54
C TYR A 189 -31.18 -7.17 -9.69
N GLU A 190 -31.47 -8.38 -10.18
CA GLU A 190 -31.06 -9.64 -9.52
C GLU A 190 -29.54 -9.77 -9.47
N GLU A 191 -28.84 -9.48 -10.57
CA GLU A 191 -27.37 -9.41 -10.60
C GLU A 191 -26.83 -8.39 -9.60
N TYR A 192 -27.45 -7.20 -9.51
CA TYR A 192 -27.12 -6.20 -8.50
C TYR A 192 -27.35 -6.73 -7.08
N LEU A 193 -28.44 -7.45 -6.80
CA LEU A 193 -28.71 -8.01 -5.48
C LEU A 193 -27.69 -9.08 -5.09
N ILE A 194 -27.22 -9.87 -6.04
CA ILE A 194 -26.15 -10.86 -5.85
C ILE A 194 -24.81 -10.15 -5.57
N ASP A 195 -24.52 -9.09 -6.31
CA ASP A 195 -23.28 -8.31 -6.18
C ASP A 195 -23.27 -7.51 -4.85
N SER A 196 -24.34 -6.77 -4.56
CA SER A 196 -24.50 -5.93 -3.37
C SER A 196 -24.61 -6.71 -2.05
N LYS A 197 -24.87 -8.03 -2.13
CA LYS A 197 -24.88 -8.94 -0.99
C LYS A 197 -24.01 -10.16 -1.34
N PRO A 198 -22.67 -10.04 -1.31
CA PRO A 198 -21.83 -11.23 -1.41
C PRO A 198 -22.33 -12.19 -0.34
N VAL A 199 -22.70 -13.41 -0.73
CA VAL A 199 -23.34 -14.38 0.17
C VAL A 199 -22.47 -14.55 1.41
N LEU A 200 -22.93 -13.98 2.53
CA LEU A 200 -22.51 -14.35 3.86
C LEU A 200 -23.09 -15.74 4.08
N ARG A 201 -22.27 -16.79 4.10
CA ARG A 201 -22.67 -17.94 4.90
C ARG A 201 -22.30 -17.54 6.31
N PRO A 202 -23.26 -17.30 7.23
CA PRO A 202 -22.87 -17.34 8.62
C PRO A 202 -22.23 -18.72 8.84
N PRO A 203 -21.14 -18.84 9.63
CA PRO A 203 -20.82 -20.14 10.17
C PRO A 203 -22.12 -20.62 10.81
N SER A 204 -22.63 -21.75 10.34
CA SER A 204 -23.79 -22.39 10.95
C SER A 204 -23.58 -22.34 12.45
N SER A 205 -24.61 -21.95 13.19
CA SER A 205 -24.61 -21.84 14.66
C SER A 205 -24.41 -23.18 15.39
N GLU A 206 -23.83 -24.17 14.70
CA GLU A 206 -23.22 -25.35 15.25
C GLU A 206 -21.71 -25.14 15.05
N HIS A 207 -21.06 -24.57 16.07
CA HIS A 207 -19.61 -24.37 16.20
C HIS A 207 -18.78 -24.45 14.90
N PRO A 208 -18.27 -23.32 14.33
CA PRO A 208 -17.04 -23.41 13.57
C PRO A 208 -15.92 -23.61 14.60
N THR A 209 -15.67 -24.86 14.97
CA THR A 209 -14.40 -25.26 15.55
C THR A 209 -13.28 -24.88 14.58
N ALA A 210 -12.05 -24.82 15.08
CA ALA A 210 -10.82 -24.54 14.34
C ALA A 210 -10.75 -25.21 12.94
N ASP A 211 -11.46 -26.33 12.78
CA ASP A 211 -11.72 -27.12 11.59
C ASP A 211 -12.12 -26.33 10.32
N ALA A 212 -12.97 -25.28 10.38
CA ALA A 212 -13.39 -24.58 9.15
C ALA A 212 -12.28 -23.70 8.54
N PHE A 213 -11.44 -23.12 9.39
CA PHE A 213 -10.23 -22.42 8.95
C PHE A 213 -9.13 -23.41 8.57
N GLU A 214 -9.07 -24.57 9.23
CA GLU A 214 -8.15 -25.65 8.85
C GLU A 214 -8.50 -26.29 7.50
N GLU A 215 -9.78 -26.41 7.14
CA GLU A 215 -10.25 -26.91 5.83
C GLU A 215 -9.96 -25.92 4.69
N GLU A 216 -10.19 -24.63 4.91
CA GLU A 216 -9.84 -23.58 3.93
C GLU A 216 -8.31 -23.45 3.77
N GLU A 217 -7.58 -23.61 4.88
CA GLU A 217 -6.13 -23.64 4.89
C GLU A 217 -5.57 -24.92 4.24
N GLU A 218 -6.21 -26.08 4.43
CA GLU A 218 -5.92 -27.33 3.72
C GLU A 218 -6.21 -27.23 2.24
N GLU A 219 -7.29 -26.56 1.84
CA GLU A 219 -7.60 -26.35 0.43
C GLU A 219 -6.59 -25.40 -0.22
N ILE A 220 -6.16 -24.34 0.47
CA ILE A 220 -5.02 -23.51 0.06
C ILE A 220 -3.72 -24.34 -0.01
N ARG A 221 -3.48 -25.26 0.95
CA ARG A 221 -2.33 -26.19 0.99
C ARG A 221 -2.34 -27.18 -0.19
N ARG A 222 -3.52 -27.72 -0.51
CA ARG A 222 -3.79 -28.67 -1.59
C ARG A 222 -3.71 -28.00 -2.96
N LEU A 223 -4.21 -26.77 -3.08
CA LEU A 223 -4.16 -25.95 -4.30
C LEU A 223 -2.77 -25.36 -4.56
N ALA A 224 -1.93 -25.23 -3.54
CA ALA A 224 -0.49 -24.96 -3.68
C ALA A 224 0.31 -26.20 -4.11
N GLY A 225 -0.30 -27.39 -4.08
CA GLY A 225 0.26 -28.64 -4.61
C GLY A 225 1.27 -29.33 -3.69
N ASP A 226 1.03 -29.37 -2.37
CA ASP A 226 1.93 -30.05 -1.43
C ASP A 226 1.19 -30.96 -0.43
N THR A 227 1.83 -32.07 -0.07
CA THR A 227 1.29 -33.16 0.78
C THR A 227 1.96 -33.27 2.16
N GLU A 228 2.83 -32.33 2.55
CA GLU A 228 3.53 -32.37 3.85
C GLU A 228 3.06 -31.27 4.83
N PRO A 229 2.93 -31.59 6.14
CA PRO A 229 2.67 -30.60 7.17
C PRO A 229 3.98 -29.84 7.52
N HIS A 230 3.84 -28.57 7.93
CA HIS A 230 4.90 -27.62 8.36
C HIS A 230 5.58 -26.79 7.25
N GLY A 231 4.92 -25.68 6.86
CA GLY A 231 5.59 -24.41 6.51
C GLY A 231 6.25 -24.27 5.13
N LYS A 232 6.60 -25.35 4.42
CA LYS A 232 7.34 -25.25 3.15
C LYS A 232 6.51 -24.70 1.97
N ALA A 233 5.21 -24.99 1.90
CA ALA A 233 4.34 -24.61 0.79
C ALA A 233 3.99 -23.10 0.74
N VAL A 234 3.94 -22.42 1.89
CA VAL A 234 3.66 -20.98 1.96
C VAL A 234 4.85 -20.15 1.45
N VAL A 235 6.06 -20.67 1.65
CA VAL A 235 7.28 -20.08 1.10
C VAL A 235 7.33 -20.29 -0.42
N ALA A 236 6.96 -21.47 -0.93
CA ALA A 236 6.85 -21.71 -2.37
C ALA A 236 5.83 -20.77 -3.05
N ALA A 237 4.73 -20.42 -2.36
CA ALA A 237 3.77 -19.42 -2.84
C ALA A 237 4.29 -17.97 -2.78
N ALA A 238 5.23 -17.65 -1.88
CA ALA A 238 5.97 -16.38 -1.90
C ALA A 238 6.97 -16.31 -3.06
N ASP A 239 7.60 -17.44 -3.41
CA ASP A 239 8.42 -17.56 -4.62
C ASP A 239 7.55 -17.41 -5.89
N LEU A 240 6.32 -17.93 -5.91
CA LEU A 240 5.35 -17.71 -6.99
C LEU A 240 4.92 -16.24 -7.13
N LEU A 241 4.91 -15.45 -6.06
CA LEU A 241 4.69 -13.99 -6.12
C LEU A 241 5.89 -13.23 -6.73
N SER A 242 6.98 -13.94 -7.04
CA SER A 242 8.25 -13.37 -7.49
C SER A 242 8.59 -13.72 -8.94
N ASP A 243 7.76 -14.53 -9.61
CA ASP A 243 7.87 -14.99 -11.00
C ASP A 243 6.59 -14.65 -11.81
N GLU A 244 6.75 -14.23 -13.08
CA GLU A 244 5.64 -13.70 -13.88
C GLU A 244 4.60 -14.76 -14.20
N GLU A 245 5.05 -15.99 -14.51
CA GLU A 245 4.18 -17.13 -14.76
C GLU A 245 3.50 -17.60 -13.47
N GLY A 246 4.24 -17.58 -12.35
CA GLY A 246 3.74 -17.94 -11.03
C GLY A 246 2.59 -17.06 -10.54
N ILE A 247 2.70 -15.73 -10.72
CA ILE A 247 1.62 -14.78 -10.35
C ILE A 247 0.37 -15.05 -11.19
N ALA A 248 0.51 -15.27 -12.50
CA ALA A 248 -0.64 -15.49 -13.38
C ALA A 248 -1.39 -16.79 -13.03
N VAL A 249 -0.65 -17.87 -12.75
CA VAL A 249 -1.22 -19.14 -12.29
C VAL A 249 -1.91 -18.97 -10.94
N LEU A 250 -1.28 -18.27 -10.00
CA LEU A 250 -1.86 -17.98 -8.69
C LEU A 250 -3.15 -17.17 -8.81
N ASP A 251 -3.15 -16.10 -9.60
CA ASP A 251 -4.33 -15.26 -9.82
C ASP A 251 -5.48 -16.04 -10.47
N ALA A 252 -5.17 -16.89 -11.47
CA ALA A 252 -6.17 -17.74 -12.10
C ALA A 252 -6.81 -18.71 -11.09
N ARG A 253 -6.01 -19.31 -10.20
CA ARG A 253 -6.51 -20.20 -9.14
C ARG A 253 -7.33 -19.45 -8.10
N LEU A 254 -6.85 -18.30 -7.64
CA LEU A 254 -7.55 -17.46 -6.65
C LEU A 254 -8.90 -16.94 -7.18
N ARG A 255 -9.02 -16.69 -8.48
CA ARG A 255 -10.30 -16.31 -9.12
C ARG A 255 -11.32 -17.46 -9.19
N CYS A 256 -10.86 -18.70 -9.17
CA CYS A 256 -11.71 -19.89 -9.19
C CYS A 256 -12.19 -20.30 -7.79
N LEU A 257 -11.62 -19.73 -6.72
CA LEU A 257 -12.14 -19.95 -5.38
C LEU A 257 -13.56 -19.38 -5.30
N PRO A 258 -14.52 -20.12 -4.70
CA PRO A 258 -15.85 -19.55 -4.43
C PRO A 258 -15.64 -18.24 -3.69
N ALA A 259 -16.32 -17.16 -4.11
CA ALA A 259 -16.06 -15.79 -3.68
C ALA A 259 -15.79 -15.74 -2.17
N ALA A 260 -14.49 -15.77 -1.81
CA ALA A 260 -14.07 -15.83 -0.42
C ALA A 260 -14.70 -14.61 0.25
N GLU A 261 -15.37 -14.80 1.38
CA GLU A 261 -16.20 -13.80 2.03
C GLU A 261 -15.44 -12.47 2.16
N TYR A 262 -15.65 -11.58 1.20
CA TYR A 262 -14.96 -10.32 1.18
C TYR A 262 -15.97 -9.24 1.51
N THR A 263 -15.57 -8.36 2.41
CA THR A 263 -16.36 -7.19 2.77
C THR A 263 -16.02 -6.06 1.83
N GLU A 264 -17.07 -5.45 1.25
CA GLU A 264 -16.95 -4.22 0.48
C GLU A 264 -16.23 -3.16 1.31
N THR A 265 -15.28 -2.48 0.68
CA THR A 265 -14.67 -1.30 1.32
C THR A 265 -15.70 -0.16 1.38
N PRO A 266 -15.51 0.85 2.25
CA PRO A 266 -16.39 2.02 2.27
C PRO A 266 -16.58 2.69 0.90
N LYS A 267 -15.56 2.63 0.03
CA LYS A 267 -15.63 3.18 -1.34
C LYS A 267 -16.46 2.31 -2.29
N GLN A 268 -16.40 0.98 -2.17
CA GLN A 268 -17.26 0.08 -2.95
C GLN A 268 -18.70 0.20 -2.50
N ARG A 269 -18.93 0.27 -1.19
CA ARG A 269 -20.25 0.46 -0.61
C ARG A 269 -20.90 1.78 -1.06
N ASP A 270 -20.16 2.90 -1.14
CA ASP A 270 -20.68 4.15 -1.72
C ASP A 270 -21.13 3.95 -3.19
N LEU A 271 -20.40 3.18 -4.00
CA LEU A 271 -20.85 2.82 -5.35
C LEU A 271 -22.10 1.93 -5.34
N THR A 272 -22.17 0.95 -4.44
CA THR A 272 -23.33 0.07 -4.27
C THR A 272 -24.58 0.84 -3.88
N GLU A 273 -24.47 1.75 -2.91
CA GLU A 273 -25.58 2.59 -2.45
C GLU A 273 -26.07 3.52 -3.57
N ARG A 274 -25.16 4.17 -4.31
CA ARG A 274 -25.51 5.02 -5.48
C ARG A 274 -26.14 4.22 -6.62
N GLU A 275 -25.61 3.04 -6.90
CA GLU A 275 -26.18 2.15 -7.90
C GLU A 275 -27.62 1.76 -7.53
N ALA A 276 -27.89 1.48 -6.25
CA ALA A 276 -29.25 1.23 -5.75
C ALA A 276 -30.19 2.40 -6.04
N GLU A 277 -29.74 3.64 -5.82
CA GLU A 277 -30.52 4.84 -6.10
C GLU A 277 -30.88 4.97 -7.59
N VAL A 278 -30.00 4.55 -8.50
CA VAL A 278 -30.30 4.51 -9.95
C VAL A 278 -31.46 3.57 -10.24
N TYR A 279 -31.43 2.36 -9.66
CA TYR A 279 -32.53 1.41 -9.81
C TYR A 279 -33.83 1.98 -9.25
N ASP A 280 -33.81 2.55 -8.03
CA ASP A 280 -34.99 3.16 -7.41
C ASP A 280 -35.59 4.29 -8.27
N LEU A 281 -34.76 5.16 -8.84
CA LEU A 281 -35.20 6.25 -9.73
C LEU A 281 -35.77 5.71 -11.05
N ALA A 282 -35.10 4.72 -11.64
CA ALA A 282 -35.57 4.06 -12.86
C ALA A 282 -36.94 3.42 -12.66
N PHE A 283 -37.13 2.73 -11.54
CA PHE A 283 -38.40 2.07 -11.22
C PHE A 283 -39.53 3.06 -10.89
N ARG A 284 -39.21 4.25 -10.36
CA ARG A 284 -40.19 5.34 -10.17
C ARG A 284 -40.52 6.10 -11.46
N GLY A 285 -39.93 5.71 -12.60
CA GLY A 285 -40.11 6.37 -13.89
C GLY A 285 -39.31 7.67 -14.05
N ASP A 286 -38.44 8.02 -13.10
CA ASP A 286 -37.55 9.18 -13.21
C ASP A 286 -36.23 8.82 -13.92
N VAL A 287 -36.35 8.45 -15.18
CA VAL A 287 -35.25 7.99 -16.04
C VAL A 287 -34.20 9.07 -16.24
N SER A 288 -34.64 10.33 -16.31
CA SER A 288 -33.74 11.47 -16.55
C SER A 288 -32.80 11.70 -15.37
N THR A 289 -33.30 11.57 -14.15
CA THR A 289 -32.47 11.61 -12.94
C THR A 289 -31.66 10.31 -12.81
N ALA A 290 -32.25 9.14 -13.07
CA ALA A 290 -31.53 7.86 -13.04
C ALA A 290 -30.30 7.84 -13.97
N LEU A 291 -30.43 8.33 -15.22
CA LEU A 291 -29.32 8.46 -16.16
C LEU A 291 -28.25 9.47 -15.72
N ARG A 292 -28.60 10.45 -14.89
CA ARG A 292 -27.64 11.41 -14.34
C ARG A 292 -26.85 10.80 -13.19
N GLU A 293 -27.54 10.13 -12.26
CA GLU A 293 -26.90 9.41 -11.16
C GLU A 293 -26.02 8.26 -11.68
N LEU A 294 -26.48 7.55 -12.71
CA LEU A 294 -25.69 6.50 -13.35
C LEU A 294 -24.37 7.03 -13.92
N ARG A 295 -24.35 8.25 -14.48
CA ARG A 295 -23.10 8.88 -14.93
C ARG A 295 -22.15 9.18 -13.78
N ASP A 296 -22.66 9.65 -12.63
CA ASP A 296 -21.81 9.86 -11.44
C ASP A 296 -21.21 8.53 -10.95
N VAL A 297 -21.97 7.43 -11.01
CA VAL A 297 -21.43 6.08 -10.75
C VAL A 297 -20.34 5.72 -11.76
N GLU A 298 -20.61 5.84 -13.07
CA GLU A 298 -19.64 5.57 -14.15
C GLU A 298 -18.34 6.39 -13.99
N ASP A 299 -18.44 7.67 -13.59
CA ASP A 299 -17.28 8.56 -13.41
C ASP A 299 -16.42 8.17 -12.19
N ARG A 300 -17.01 7.54 -11.17
CA ARG A 300 -16.33 7.15 -9.93
C ARG A 300 -15.72 5.76 -9.99
N MET A 301 -16.34 4.84 -10.72
CA MET A 301 -15.90 3.44 -10.83
C MET A 301 -14.42 3.28 -11.21
N PRO A 302 -13.87 4.00 -12.21
CA PRO A 302 -12.44 3.89 -12.56
C PRO A 302 -11.51 4.19 -11.39
N ARG A 303 -11.90 5.11 -10.49
CA ARG A 303 -11.10 5.46 -9.32
C ARG A 303 -11.10 4.36 -8.26
N VAL A 304 -12.19 3.59 -8.16
CA VAL A 304 -12.28 2.45 -7.24
C VAL A 304 -11.56 1.23 -7.81
N ALA A 305 -11.74 0.94 -9.10
CA ALA A 305 -11.03 -0.13 -9.80
C ALA A 305 -9.50 0.07 -9.76
N ASP A 306 -9.01 1.30 -10.00
CA ASP A 306 -7.57 1.63 -9.98
C ASP A 306 -6.91 1.37 -8.61
N ILE A 307 -7.66 1.38 -7.50
CA ILE A 307 -7.14 1.00 -6.18
C ILE A 307 -6.67 -0.46 -6.19
N TYR A 308 -7.49 -1.35 -6.73
CA TYR A 308 -7.21 -2.78 -6.74
C TYR A 308 -6.21 -3.15 -7.84
N ASP A 309 -6.29 -2.50 -9.00
CA ASP A 309 -5.28 -2.66 -10.06
C ASP A 309 -3.88 -2.30 -9.54
N ARG A 310 -3.76 -1.17 -8.83
CA ARG A 310 -2.49 -0.78 -8.20
C ARG A 310 -2.06 -1.76 -7.12
N ALA A 311 -2.98 -2.24 -6.29
CA ALA A 311 -2.65 -3.18 -5.22
C ALA A 311 -2.18 -4.55 -5.76
N LEU A 312 -2.65 -4.95 -6.93
CA LEU A 312 -2.29 -6.22 -7.59
C LEU A 312 -1.03 -6.10 -8.46
N ALA A 313 -0.67 -4.90 -8.90
CA ALA A 313 0.52 -4.60 -9.67
C ALA A 313 1.80 -4.62 -8.82
N ILE A 314 2.14 -5.78 -8.25
CA ILE A 314 3.35 -5.99 -7.47
C ILE A 314 4.59 -5.92 -8.38
N PRO A 315 5.72 -5.30 -7.94
CA PRO A 315 7.00 -5.37 -8.63
C PRO A 315 7.41 -6.81 -8.95
N ARG A 316 8.08 -7.00 -10.08
CA ARG A 316 8.49 -8.31 -10.60
C ARG A 316 10.00 -8.36 -10.64
N GLU A 317 10.59 -9.55 -10.78
CA GLU A 317 12.05 -9.63 -10.87
C GLU A 317 12.61 -8.80 -12.02
N SER A 318 11.91 -8.74 -13.14
CA SER A 318 12.27 -7.89 -14.28
C SER A 318 12.39 -6.41 -13.88
N HIS A 319 11.48 -5.91 -13.03
CA HIS A 319 11.55 -4.56 -12.48
C HIS A 319 12.75 -4.36 -11.54
N HIS A 320 13.01 -5.31 -10.63
CA HIS A 320 14.17 -5.25 -9.73
C HIS A 320 15.50 -5.33 -10.51
N ALA A 321 15.58 -6.22 -11.51
CA ALA A 321 16.73 -6.38 -12.38
C ALA A 321 17.02 -5.11 -13.19
N ALA A 322 15.99 -4.46 -13.75
CA ALA A 322 16.15 -3.19 -14.43
C ALA A 322 16.67 -2.09 -13.50
N CYS A 323 16.18 -2.03 -12.25
CA CYS A 323 16.68 -1.06 -11.26
C CYS A 323 18.15 -1.33 -10.88
N ARG A 324 18.54 -2.59 -10.68
CA ARG A 324 19.94 -2.96 -10.42
C ARG A 324 20.85 -2.62 -11.60
N GLU A 325 20.39 -2.85 -12.83
CA GLU A 325 21.14 -2.49 -14.04
C GLU A 325 21.34 -0.97 -14.15
N LEU A 326 20.29 -0.19 -13.90
CA LEU A 326 20.40 1.27 -13.83
C LEU A 326 21.47 1.70 -12.83
N LEU A 327 21.45 1.16 -11.61
CA LEU A 327 22.40 1.51 -10.56
C LEU A 327 23.84 1.17 -10.93
N ARG A 328 24.09 0.02 -11.57
CA ARG A 328 25.41 -0.33 -12.09
C ARG A 328 25.89 0.71 -13.11
N ARG A 329 25.03 1.10 -14.04
CA ARG A 329 25.35 2.14 -15.03
C ARG A 329 25.59 3.50 -14.40
N MET A 330 24.95 3.81 -13.27
CA MET A 330 25.18 5.04 -12.51
C MET A 330 26.42 4.98 -11.59
N GLY A 331 27.16 3.86 -11.58
CA GLY A 331 28.35 3.68 -10.76
C GLY A 331 28.06 3.44 -9.27
N VAL A 332 26.87 2.90 -8.94
CA VAL A 332 26.49 2.57 -7.56
C VAL A 332 26.84 1.12 -7.27
N PRO A 333 27.69 0.84 -6.25
CA PRO A 333 27.97 -0.53 -5.82
C PRO A 333 26.71 -1.24 -5.35
N ILE A 334 26.59 -2.52 -5.70
CA ILE A 334 25.49 -3.39 -5.28
C ILE A 334 26.08 -4.55 -4.48
N VAL A 335 25.51 -4.80 -3.30
CA VAL A 335 25.81 -5.95 -2.45
C VAL A 335 24.52 -6.70 -2.12
N PHE A 336 24.63 -7.98 -1.76
CA PHE A 336 23.49 -8.82 -1.44
C PHE A 336 23.53 -9.27 0.02
N ALA A 337 22.40 -9.18 0.69
CA ALA A 337 22.18 -9.82 1.98
C ALA A 337 21.83 -11.29 1.72
N HIS A 338 22.79 -12.18 1.96
CA HIS A 338 22.62 -13.61 1.75
C HIS A 338 21.60 -14.22 2.72
N VAL A 339 20.90 -15.26 2.27
CA VAL A 339 19.96 -16.01 3.12
C VAL A 339 20.73 -16.55 4.35
N PRO A 340 20.18 -16.41 5.59
CA PRO A 340 18.81 -16.06 5.96
C PRO A 340 18.55 -14.56 6.25
N TYR A 341 19.50 -13.69 5.94
CA TYR A 341 19.48 -12.27 6.29
C TYR A 341 18.67 -11.42 5.31
N GLU A 342 18.55 -10.14 5.67
CA GLU A 342 17.81 -9.13 4.92
C GLU A 342 18.64 -7.87 4.68
N ALA A 343 18.23 -7.09 3.69
CA ALA A 343 18.92 -5.91 3.21
C ALA A 343 19.10 -4.86 4.32
N GLU A 344 18.06 -4.57 5.11
CA GLU A 344 18.16 -3.62 6.23
C GLU A 344 19.08 -4.11 7.34
N GLY A 345 19.12 -5.42 7.60
CA GLY A 345 20.09 -6.02 8.52
C GLY A 345 21.53 -5.84 8.05
N LEU A 346 21.80 -6.05 6.75
CA LEU A 346 23.14 -5.84 6.20
C LEU A 346 23.50 -4.34 6.14
N CYS A 347 22.54 -3.48 5.84
CA CYS A 347 22.72 -2.02 5.96
C CYS A 347 23.15 -1.63 7.40
N ALA A 348 22.48 -2.19 8.41
CA ALA A 348 22.82 -1.96 9.81
C ALA A 348 24.24 -2.48 10.15
N ALA A 349 24.59 -3.69 9.71
CA ALA A 349 25.91 -4.27 9.92
C ALA A 349 27.03 -3.42 9.28
N MET A 350 26.83 -2.95 8.05
CA MET A 350 27.76 -2.06 7.35
C MET A 350 27.93 -0.72 8.08
N ALA A 351 26.86 -0.17 8.66
CA ALA A 351 26.93 1.08 9.42
C ALA A 351 27.65 0.88 10.77
N LEU A 352 27.35 -0.19 11.48
CA LEU A 352 27.98 -0.53 12.76
C LEU A 352 29.48 -0.85 12.63
N SER A 353 29.91 -1.38 11.48
CA SER A 353 31.33 -1.64 11.19
C SER A 353 32.09 -0.41 10.66
N GLY A 354 31.41 0.71 10.40
CA GLY A 354 32.01 1.94 9.86
C GLY A 354 32.31 1.89 8.36
N ILE A 355 31.79 0.89 7.63
CA ILE A 355 31.86 0.83 6.16
C ILE A 355 30.92 1.86 5.52
N VAL A 356 29.81 2.17 6.17
CA VAL A 356 28.94 3.30 5.81
C VAL A 356 28.66 4.15 7.05
N ASP A 357 28.18 5.37 6.85
CA ASP A 357 27.77 6.24 7.95
C ASP A 357 26.31 5.99 8.36
N PHE A 358 25.43 5.68 7.40
CA PHE A 358 23.99 5.52 7.64
C PHE A 358 23.40 4.33 6.89
N ALA A 359 22.40 3.69 7.51
CA ALA A 359 21.51 2.72 6.87
C ALA A 359 20.24 3.44 6.38
N GLY A 360 20.08 3.56 5.08
CA GLY A 360 18.97 4.20 4.40
C GLY A 360 17.82 3.24 4.12
N THR A 361 16.79 3.25 4.96
CA THR A 361 15.57 2.44 4.78
C THR A 361 14.37 3.07 5.51
N GLU A 362 13.16 2.60 5.21
CA GLU A 362 11.96 2.92 6.00
C GLU A 362 11.65 1.87 7.07
N ASP A 363 12.49 0.84 7.14
CA ASP A 363 12.40 -0.22 8.11
C ASP A 363 13.03 0.19 9.45
N SER A 364 12.26 0.10 10.53
CA SER A 364 12.75 0.44 11.87
C SER A 364 13.62 -0.65 12.50
N ASP A 365 13.75 -1.80 11.87
CA ASP A 365 14.53 -2.93 12.37
C ASP A 365 16.02 -2.60 12.50
N VAL A 366 16.52 -1.68 11.67
CA VAL A 366 17.85 -1.05 11.82
C VAL A 366 18.09 -0.51 13.23
N VAL A 367 17.07 0.08 13.87
CA VAL A 367 17.19 0.63 15.22
C VAL A 367 17.24 -0.49 16.26
N ALA A 368 16.57 -1.62 16.03
CA ALA A 368 16.71 -2.81 16.89
C ALA A 368 18.11 -3.42 16.80
N TYR A 369 18.73 -3.41 15.61
CA TYR A 369 20.14 -3.75 15.43
C TYR A 369 21.11 -2.75 16.09
N GLY A 370 20.62 -1.56 16.49
CA GLY A 370 21.44 -0.47 17.04
C GLY A 370 22.12 0.40 15.98
N GLY A 371 21.75 0.23 14.70
CA GLY A 371 22.31 1.00 13.59
C GLY A 371 21.71 2.40 13.46
N PRO A 372 22.43 3.34 12.80
CA PRO A 372 21.92 4.68 12.49
C PRO A 372 20.99 4.65 11.27
N LEU A 373 19.69 4.84 11.50
CA LEU A 373 18.64 4.74 10.49
C LEU A 373 18.35 6.10 9.85
N LEU A 374 18.52 6.22 8.53
CA LEU A 374 18.15 7.39 7.74
C LEU A 374 16.85 7.15 6.95
N ARG A 375 15.82 7.94 7.24
CA ARG A 375 14.45 7.78 6.73
C ARG A 375 13.99 8.94 5.85
N ASN A 376 12.81 8.77 5.25
CA ASN A 376 12.11 9.64 4.32
C ASN A 376 12.84 9.81 2.97
N LEU A 377 13.48 8.74 2.51
CA LEU A 377 14.32 8.75 1.30
C LEU A 377 13.51 8.99 0.03
N THR A 378 12.29 8.43 -0.05
CA THR A 378 11.38 8.57 -1.20
C THR A 378 10.52 9.83 -1.21
N SER A 379 10.38 10.53 -0.06
CA SER A 379 9.53 11.73 -0.01
C SER A 379 10.27 12.89 -0.66
N ALA A 380 9.64 13.56 -1.62
CA ALA A 380 10.20 14.81 -2.16
C ALA A 380 10.01 15.98 -1.18
N ARG A 381 9.03 15.91 -0.26
CA ARG A 381 8.57 17.05 0.56
C ARG A 381 9.08 17.03 1.99
N ASP A 382 9.22 15.85 2.56
CA ASP A 382 9.56 15.71 3.98
C ASP A 382 11.08 15.77 4.19
N PRO A 383 11.55 16.27 5.35
CA PRO A 383 12.97 16.22 5.70
C PRO A 383 13.45 14.77 5.79
N LEU A 384 14.71 14.53 5.41
CA LEU A 384 15.36 13.28 5.79
C LEU A 384 15.44 13.24 7.32
N THR A 385 15.22 12.06 7.90
CA THR A 385 15.21 11.90 9.36
C THR A 385 16.22 10.83 9.76
N LEU A 386 17.27 11.23 10.48
CA LEU A 386 18.21 10.31 11.10
C LEU A 386 17.70 9.93 12.49
N VAL A 387 17.81 8.65 12.81
CA VAL A 387 17.57 8.08 14.12
C VAL A 387 18.85 7.38 14.54
N ASP A 388 19.52 7.91 15.56
CA ASP A 388 20.76 7.33 16.08
C ASP A 388 20.43 6.16 17.01
N GLY A 389 20.41 4.94 16.44
CA GLY A 389 20.18 3.72 17.21
C GLY A 389 21.27 3.43 18.23
N ALA A 390 22.50 3.84 17.98
CA ALA A 390 23.62 3.65 18.90
C ALA A 390 23.50 4.56 20.12
N GLN A 391 23.09 5.82 19.93
CA GLN A 391 22.80 6.72 21.05
C GLN A 391 21.53 6.29 21.80
N LEU A 392 20.49 5.86 21.08
CA LEU A 392 19.27 5.35 21.70
C LEU A 392 19.54 4.16 22.62
N SER A 393 20.40 3.22 22.18
CA SER A 393 20.78 2.07 22.99
C SER A 393 21.51 2.45 24.28
N LYS A 394 22.20 3.61 24.31
CA LYS A 394 22.86 4.16 25.51
C LYS A 394 21.89 4.92 26.41
N ASP A 395 20.96 5.65 25.82
CA ASP A 395 19.97 6.46 26.54
C ASP A 395 18.91 5.61 27.23
N VAL A 396 18.61 4.44 26.65
CA VAL A 396 17.66 3.46 27.20
C VAL A 396 18.39 2.52 28.16
N PRO A 397 18.05 2.50 29.47
CA PRO A 397 18.77 1.70 30.48
C PRO A 397 18.36 0.21 30.45
N LEU A 398 18.40 -0.41 29.27
CA LEU A 398 18.11 -1.83 29.05
C LEU A 398 19.38 -2.54 28.59
N THR A 399 19.53 -3.82 28.95
CA THR A 399 20.56 -4.66 28.33
C THR A 399 20.22 -4.90 26.85
N ARG A 400 21.18 -5.35 26.05
CA ARG A 400 20.94 -5.64 24.62
C ARG A 400 19.83 -6.68 24.43
N GLU A 401 19.77 -7.68 25.30
CA GLU A 401 18.75 -8.73 25.29
C GLU A 401 17.37 -8.17 25.65
N ALA A 402 17.29 -7.32 26.68
CA ALA A 402 16.05 -6.67 27.09
C ALA A 402 15.56 -5.66 26.03
N TRP A 403 16.47 -4.93 25.39
CA TRP A 403 16.15 -4.04 24.26
C TRP A 403 15.55 -4.80 23.08
N ARG A 404 16.14 -5.94 22.73
CA ARG A 404 15.63 -6.82 21.68
C ARG A 404 14.24 -7.36 22.04
N ASP A 405 14.07 -7.89 23.24
CA ASP A 405 12.78 -8.39 23.71
C ASP A 405 11.70 -7.28 23.79
N PHE A 406 12.11 -6.05 24.12
CA PHE A 406 11.25 -4.87 24.00
C PHE A 406 10.79 -4.65 22.56
N CYS A 407 11.71 -4.68 21.59
CA CYS A 407 11.36 -4.56 20.17
C CYS A 407 10.41 -5.68 19.71
N ILE A 408 10.64 -6.92 20.12
CA ILE A 408 9.78 -8.07 19.80
C ILE A 408 8.37 -7.88 20.38
N LEU A 409 8.23 -7.39 21.61
CA LEU A 409 6.91 -7.12 22.22
C LEU A 409 6.10 -6.05 21.49
N LEU A 410 6.74 -5.15 20.75
CA LEU A 410 6.04 -4.18 19.91
C LEU A 410 5.48 -4.84 18.64
N GLY A 411 5.91 -6.05 18.30
CA GLY A 411 5.60 -6.79 17.09
C GLY A 411 6.58 -6.48 15.98
N THR A 412 7.17 -7.54 15.43
CA THR A 412 8.10 -7.56 14.30
C THR A 412 7.48 -8.34 13.14
N ASP A 413 8.21 -8.49 12.03
CA ASP A 413 7.75 -9.36 10.93
C ASP A 413 7.84 -10.86 11.31
N ALA A 414 8.73 -11.20 12.25
CA ALA A 414 8.91 -12.57 12.76
C ALA A 414 8.03 -12.92 13.99
N SER A 415 7.45 -11.94 14.68
CA SER A 415 6.65 -12.17 15.90
C SER A 415 5.49 -11.18 16.04
N PRO A 416 4.26 -11.65 16.31
CA PRO A 416 3.10 -10.80 16.49
C PRO A 416 3.19 -10.00 17.79
N ARG A 417 2.44 -8.91 17.84
CA ARG A 417 2.29 -8.09 19.05
C ARG A 417 1.23 -8.72 19.96
N ILE A 418 1.50 -8.81 21.25
CA ILE A 418 0.50 -9.21 22.25
C ILE A 418 -0.64 -8.17 22.28
N TYR A 419 -1.88 -8.64 22.20
CA TYR A 419 -3.06 -7.77 22.15
C TYR A 419 -3.10 -6.79 23.35
N LEU A 420 -3.35 -5.51 23.05
CA LEU A 420 -3.36 -4.38 23.99
C LEU A 420 -2.02 -4.03 24.68
N VAL A 421 -0.92 -4.68 24.33
CA VAL A 421 0.41 -4.33 24.85
C VAL A 421 1.05 -3.30 23.93
N GLY A 422 1.00 -2.01 24.28
CA GLY A 422 1.64 -0.93 23.50
C GLY A 422 3.00 -0.48 24.02
N PRO A 423 3.71 0.41 23.31
CA PRO A 423 5.11 0.71 23.61
C PRO A 423 5.39 1.15 25.04
N LYS A 424 4.50 1.96 25.62
CA LYS A 424 4.61 2.37 27.03
C LYS A 424 4.47 1.19 28.00
N THR A 425 3.56 0.27 27.71
CA THR A 425 3.31 -0.92 28.54
C THR A 425 4.43 -1.93 28.36
N ALA A 426 4.81 -2.23 27.12
CA ALA A 426 5.92 -3.13 26.78
C ALA A 426 7.23 -2.69 27.45
N TYR A 427 7.57 -1.40 27.37
CA TYR A 427 8.78 -0.87 28.01
C TYR A 427 8.77 -1.09 29.53
N LYS A 428 7.66 -0.77 30.20
CA LYS A 428 7.52 -0.98 31.66
C LYS A 428 7.60 -2.45 32.06
N LEU A 429 7.03 -3.34 31.25
CA LEU A 429 7.08 -4.78 31.50
C LEU A 429 8.51 -5.31 31.38
N ILE A 430 9.23 -4.89 30.34
CA ILE A 430 10.63 -5.27 30.13
C ILE A 430 11.55 -4.67 31.21
N GLU A 431 11.35 -3.42 31.57
CA GLU A 431 12.11 -2.77 32.65
C GLU A 431 11.93 -3.49 33.99
N LYS A 432 10.72 -4.01 34.25
CA LYS A 432 10.40 -4.73 35.49
C LYS A 432 10.87 -6.19 35.50
N TRP A 433 10.67 -6.91 34.40
CA TRP A 433 10.81 -8.37 34.36
C TRP A 433 11.99 -8.86 33.51
N GLY A 434 12.54 -8.03 32.63
CA GLY A 434 13.77 -8.25 31.89
C GLY A 434 13.64 -9.08 30.60
N SER A 435 12.72 -10.06 30.55
CA SER A 435 12.50 -10.91 29.38
C SER A 435 11.03 -11.24 29.15
N ILE A 436 10.69 -11.67 27.94
CA ILE A 436 9.30 -12.03 27.57
C ILE A 436 8.78 -13.20 28.42
N GLU A 437 9.60 -14.21 28.71
CA GLU A 437 9.22 -15.36 29.54
C GLU A 437 8.78 -14.92 30.93
N ARG A 438 9.61 -14.10 31.60
CA ARG A 438 9.31 -13.59 32.94
C ARG A 438 8.08 -12.70 32.95
N ILE A 439 7.81 -11.97 31.86
CA ILE A 439 6.58 -11.19 31.70
C ILE A 439 5.38 -12.15 31.68
N LEU A 440 5.40 -13.20 30.87
CA LEU A 440 4.27 -14.13 30.79
C LEU A 440 4.06 -14.91 32.10
N GLU A 441 5.14 -15.33 32.76
CA GLU A 441 5.09 -16.01 34.07
C GLU A 441 4.41 -15.18 35.17
N HIS A 442 4.66 -13.86 35.18
CA HIS A 442 4.17 -12.97 36.23
C HIS A 442 2.88 -12.20 35.85
N ASN A 443 2.37 -12.39 34.64
CA ASN A 443 1.17 -11.72 34.13
C ASN A 443 0.32 -12.77 33.36
N PRO A 444 -0.36 -13.70 34.07
CA PRO A 444 -1.10 -14.80 33.46
C PRO A 444 -2.19 -14.33 32.49
N GLU A 445 -2.78 -13.16 32.72
CA GLU A 445 -3.76 -12.54 31.82
C GLU A 445 -3.19 -12.11 30.47
N LEU A 446 -1.86 -11.94 30.36
CA LEU A 446 -1.16 -11.75 29.09
C LEU A 446 -0.81 -13.09 28.45
N ALA A 447 -0.46 -14.09 29.25
CA ALA A 447 -0.20 -15.45 28.77
C ALA A 447 -1.43 -16.10 28.14
N GLU A 448 -2.64 -15.79 28.62
CA GLU A 448 -3.90 -16.23 28.02
C GLU A 448 -4.21 -15.58 26.66
N ARG A 449 -3.50 -14.50 26.28
CA ARG A 449 -3.72 -13.76 25.03
C ARG A 449 -2.76 -14.13 23.92
N VAL A 450 -1.75 -14.94 24.20
CA VAL A 450 -0.75 -15.34 23.21
C VAL A 450 -1.13 -16.68 22.61
N GLU A 451 -0.85 -16.83 21.31
CA GLU A 451 -1.06 -18.09 20.61
C GLU A 451 -0.07 -19.17 21.10
N PRO A 452 -0.38 -20.47 20.94
CA PRO A 452 0.48 -21.56 21.40
C PRO A 452 1.91 -21.52 20.82
N ASP A 453 2.09 -21.00 19.61
CA ASP A 453 3.36 -20.89 18.90
C ASP A 453 4.11 -19.56 19.17
N PHE A 454 3.56 -18.68 20.01
CA PHE A 454 4.11 -17.35 20.24
C PHE A 454 5.57 -17.38 20.70
N MET A 455 5.95 -18.30 21.60
CA MET A 455 7.33 -18.38 22.08
C MET A 455 8.31 -18.88 21.01
N GLU A 456 7.86 -19.74 20.10
CA GLU A 456 8.66 -20.14 18.94
C GLU A 456 8.90 -18.95 18.00
N GLN A 457 7.86 -18.14 17.75
CA GLN A 457 7.95 -16.91 16.98
C GLN A 457 8.88 -15.88 17.64
N VAL A 458 8.84 -15.76 18.97
CA VAL A 458 9.78 -14.93 19.74
C VAL A 458 11.22 -15.40 19.53
N ASP A 459 11.48 -16.70 19.61
CA ASP A 459 12.84 -17.23 19.41
C ASP A 459 13.34 -17.04 17.97
N ASN A 460 12.45 -17.19 16.98
CA ASN A 460 12.76 -16.86 15.59
C ASN A 460 13.12 -15.37 15.43
N ALA A 461 12.33 -14.47 16.01
CA ALA A 461 12.62 -13.04 16.01
C ALA A 461 13.94 -12.72 16.72
N ARG A 462 14.25 -13.41 17.83
CA ARG A 462 15.52 -13.22 18.53
C ARG A 462 16.72 -13.60 17.66
N ARG A 463 16.63 -14.68 16.87
CA ARG A 463 17.69 -15.07 15.93
C ARG A 463 17.95 -13.96 14.90
N VAL A 464 16.89 -13.41 14.31
CA VAL A 464 16.96 -12.30 13.33
C VAL A 464 17.73 -11.09 13.86
N PHE A 465 17.51 -10.70 15.13
CA PHE A 465 18.14 -9.51 15.73
C PHE A 465 19.46 -9.80 16.47
N THR A 466 19.86 -11.06 16.62
CA THR A 466 21.09 -11.42 17.36
C THR A 466 22.28 -11.53 16.42
N GLU A 467 22.10 -12.17 15.27
CA GLU A 467 23.17 -12.40 14.30
C GLU A 467 23.15 -11.31 13.24
N LEU A 468 24.18 -10.46 13.23
CA LEU A 468 24.34 -9.48 12.16
C LEU A 468 24.83 -10.18 10.88
N PRO A 469 24.34 -9.76 9.70
CA PRO A 469 24.76 -10.36 8.45
C PRO A 469 26.27 -10.20 8.23
N PRO A 470 26.97 -11.21 7.69
CA PRO A 470 28.38 -11.08 7.32
C PRO A 470 28.52 -10.04 6.21
N ILE A 471 29.58 -9.23 6.29
CA ILE A 471 29.82 -8.16 5.33
C ILE A 471 30.85 -8.62 4.32
N GLU A 472 30.44 -8.69 3.06
CA GLU A 472 31.35 -8.92 1.93
C GLU A 472 32.07 -7.64 1.51
N SER A 473 33.10 -7.77 0.68
CA SER A 473 33.79 -6.62 0.10
C SER A 473 32.84 -5.83 -0.80
N VAL A 474 32.72 -4.53 -0.57
CA VAL A 474 31.96 -3.63 -1.46
C VAL A 474 32.71 -3.54 -2.79
N PRO A 475 32.08 -3.87 -3.93
CA PRO A 475 32.74 -3.81 -5.22
C PRO A 475 33.05 -2.37 -5.62
N ASP A 476 34.20 -2.15 -6.25
CA ASP A 476 34.50 -0.88 -6.91
C ASP A 476 33.80 -0.86 -8.27
N VAL A 477 32.96 0.15 -8.51
CA VAL A 477 32.13 0.25 -9.71
C VAL A 477 32.30 1.62 -10.33
N GLN A 478 32.66 1.66 -11.61
CA GLN A 478 32.72 2.89 -12.39
C GLN A 478 31.41 3.11 -13.14
N GLY A 479 30.86 4.31 -13.04
CA GLY A 479 29.65 4.71 -13.76
C GLY A 479 29.92 5.01 -15.23
N GLN A 480 28.88 4.84 -16.05
CA GLN A 480 28.84 5.25 -17.45
C GLN A 480 28.56 6.76 -17.57
N PRO A 481 28.92 7.38 -18.71
CA PRO A 481 28.50 8.74 -19.03
C PRO A 481 26.99 8.92 -18.96
N GLU A 482 26.53 10.11 -18.54
CA GLU A 482 25.11 10.38 -18.36
C GLU A 482 24.28 10.20 -19.64
N GLU A 483 24.86 10.52 -20.80
CA GLU A 483 24.23 10.33 -22.11
C GLU A 483 23.90 8.85 -22.38
N GLU A 484 24.79 7.94 -22.00
CA GLU A 484 24.57 6.49 -22.15
C GLU A 484 23.50 5.97 -21.19
N VAL A 485 23.50 6.46 -19.95
CA VAL A 485 22.46 6.13 -18.95
C VAL A 485 21.10 6.61 -19.43
N ALA A 486 21.01 7.85 -19.93
CA ALA A 486 19.78 8.44 -20.44
C ALA A 486 19.26 7.70 -21.69
N ALA A 487 20.17 7.35 -22.62
CA ALA A 487 19.81 6.55 -23.79
C ALA A 487 19.25 5.17 -23.40
N TRP A 488 19.88 4.49 -22.45
CA TRP A 488 19.40 3.20 -21.94
C TRP A 488 18.03 3.34 -21.26
N MET A 489 17.84 4.36 -20.42
CA MET A 489 16.54 4.62 -19.78
C MET A 489 15.44 4.88 -20.82
N SER A 490 15.75 5.61 -21.89
CA SER A 490 14.80 5.84 -22.99
C SER A 490 14.39 4.54 -23.68
N VAL A 491 15.32 3.59 -23.87
CA VAL A 491 15.02 2.26 -24.44
C VAL A 491 14.10 1.46 -23.49
N MET A 492 14.28 1.60 -22.19
CA MET A 492 13.45 0.97 -21.16
C MET A 492 12.07 1.64 -20.98
N GLY A 493 11.70 2.60 -21.83
CA GLY A 493 10.44 3.34 -21.72
C GLY A 493 10.43 4.37 -20.58
N ALA A 494 11.58 4.62 -19.94
CA ALA A 494 11.78 5.63 -18.90
C ALA A 494 12.38 6.88 -19.53
N SER A 495 11.58 7.64 -20.29
CA SER A 495 12.04 8.93 -20.80
C SER A 495 12.27 9.88 -19.63
N ILE A 496 13.52 10.31 -19.44
CA ILE A 496 13.87 11.34 -18.47
C ILE A 496 13.26 12.65 -18.99
N PRO A 497 12.30 13.27 -18.28
CA PRO A 497 11.80 14.57 -18.68
C PRO A 497 12.98 15.54 -18.78
N SER A 498 13.03 16.40 -19.80
CA SER A 498 14.15 17.34 -19.98
C SER A 498 14.40 18.22 -18.75
N ARG A 499 13.34 18.53 -17.99
CA ARG A 499 13.38 19.20 -16.68
C ARG A 499 14.16 18.45 -15.59
N TRP A 500 14.40 17.15 -15.74
CA TRP A 500 15.07 16.27 -14.78
C TRP A 500 16.48 15.87 -15.24
N LEU A 501 16.92 16.33 -16.41
CA LEU A 501 18.32 16.25 -16.84
C LEU A 501 19.16 17.15 -15.94
N TRP A 502 20.19 16.54 -15.34
CA TRP A 502 21.02 17.22 -14.35
C TRP A 502 21.85 18.33 -15.01
N GLY A 503 21.83 19.54 -14.44
CA GLY A 503 22.51 20.72 -15.00
C GLY A 503 21.68 21.56 -15.99
N SER A 504 20.40 21.23 -16.17
CA SER A 504 19.49 22.13 -16.89
C SER A 504 19.20 23.41 -16.09
N ALA A 505 19.06 24.54 -16.80
CA ALA A 505 18.81 25.84 -16.17
C ALA A 505 17.47 25.89 -15.40
N ASP A 506 16.51 25.02 -15.74
CA ASP A 506 15.21 24.92 -15.08
C ASP A 506 15.32 24.13 -13.76
N GLN A 507 16.11 23.06 -13.74
CA GLN A 507 16.39 22.30 -12.51
C GLN A 507 17.13 23.14 -11.47
N GLN A 508 18.14 23.91 -11.87
CA GLN A 508 18.86 24.80 -10.94
C GLN A 508 17.94 25.86 -10.35
N ARG A 509 17.06 26.45 -11.16
CA ARG A 509 16.06 27.41 -10.67
C ARG A 509 15.07 26.77 -9.71
N GLU A 510 14.59 25.56 -9.98
CA GLU A 510 13.67 24.86 -9.08
C GLU A 510 14.34 24.41 -7.78
N LEU A 511 15.56 23.86 -7.83
CA LEU A 511 16.35 23.55 -6.63
C LEU A 511 16.59 24.79 -5.78
N GLU A 512 16.90 25.93 -6.40
CA GLU A 512 17.03 27.20 -5.68
C GLU A 512 15.70 27.71 -5.12
N VAL A 513 14.59 27.65 -5.87
CA VAL A 513 13.26 28.05 -5.38
C VAL A 513 12.79 27.14 -4.25
N TRP A 514 13.05 25.84 -4.38
CA TRP A 514 12.77 24.81 -3.40
C TRP A 514 13.57 25.02 -2.12
N ASN A 515 14.89 25.19 -2.22
CA ASN A 515 15.77 25.48 -1.09
C ASN A 515 15.39 26.81 -0.42
N ARG A 516 15.06 27.87 -1.19
CA ARG A 516 14.52 29.14 -0.67
C ARG A 516 13.15 28.99 0.01
N GLY A 517 12.34 28.01 -0.39
CA GLY A 517 11.03 27.69 0.20
C GLY A 517 11.11 26.81 1.45
N LEU A 518 12.19 26.03 1.59
CA LEU A 518 12.52 25.26 2.79
C LEU A 518 13.19 26.15 3.86
N ASP A 519 14.11 27.04 3.48
CA ASP A 519 14.73 28.00 4.40
C ASP A 519 13.69 28.92 5.06
N ARG A 520 12.69 29.38 4.29
CA ARG A 520 11.56 30.16 4.84
C ARG A 520 10.69 29.36 5.83
N ARG A 521 10.53 28.05 5.63
CA ARG A 521 9.73 27.18 6.52
C ARG A 521 10.50 26.69 7.75
N ALA A 522 11.81 26.52 7.64
CA ALA A 522 12.69 26.26 8.77
C ALA A 522 12.71 27.46 9.74
N GLY A 523 12.90 28.68 9.21
CA GLY A 523 12.80 29.91 10.01
C GLY A 523 11.42 30.14 10.64
N MET A 524 10.35 29.69 9.97
CA MET A 524 8.99 29.77 10.52
C MET A 524 8.73 28.73 11.63
N ARG A 525 9.41 27.57 11.61
CA ARG A 525 9.33 26.58 12.71
C ARG A 525 10.22 26.93 13.90
N GLU A 526 11.38 27.55 13.68
CA GLU A 526 12.20 28.10 14.77
C GLU A 526 11.50 29.26 15.47
N GLY A 527 10.79 30.13 14.72
CA GLY A 527 9.93 31.17 15.30
C GLY A 527 8.73 30.65 16.09
N VAL A 528 8.16 29.50 15.71
CA VAL A 528 7.01 28.89 16.41
C VAL A 528 7.44 28.03 17.62
N MET A 529 8.69 27.57 17.69
CA MET A 529 9.23 26.91 18.89
C MET A 529 9.65 27.89 20.00
N ALA A 530 9.93 29.16 19.65
CA ALA A 530 10.26 30.20 20.64
C ALA A 530 9.03 30.72 21.41
N ASP A 531 7.82 30.57 20.87
CA ASP A 531 6.55 31.08 21.46
C ASP A 531 5.66 29.99 22.09
N ALA A 532 6.15 28.77 22.28
CA ALA A 532 5.43 27.70 22.98
C ALA A 532 5.72 27.65 24.49
N GLY A 533 5.95 28.83 25.10
CA GLY A 533 5.98 29.02 26.54
C GLY A 533 4.66 29.60 27.01
N ASP A 534 3.94 28.83 27.82
CA ASP A 534 2.84 29.29 28.69
C ASP A 534 1.51 29.66 28.00
N PHE A 535 0.60 28.68 27.92
CA PHE A 535 -0.83 28.94 27.81
C PHE A 535 -1.54 28.39 29.04
N GLY A 536 -1.55 29.21 30.09
CA GLY A 536 -2.46 29.11 31.23
C GLY A 536 -3.40 30.33 31.24
N ALA A 537 -4.70 30.04 31.19
CA ALA A 537 -5.82 30.76 31.79
C ALA A 537 -6.02 32.29 31.59
N GLU A 538 -7.28 32.61 31.20
CA GLU A 538 -8.09 33.79 31.55
C GLU A 538 -8.06 35.10 30.72
N VAL A 539 -9.19 35.31 30.01
CA VAL A 539 -10.13 36.47 29.91
C VAL A 539 -9.64 37.92 29.69
N TRP A 540 -10.43 38.66 28.87
CA TRP A 540 -10.50 40.14 28.61
C TRP A 540 -9.41 40.71 27.70
N GLU A 541 -9.58 41.72 26.87
CA GLU A 541 -10.67 42.45 26.21
C GLU A 541 -10.00 43.20 25.03
N SER A 542 -10.78 43.86 24.19
CA SER A 542 -10.37 44.71 23.06
C SER A 542 -9.13 45.60 23.29
N THR A 543 -8.18 45.65 22.34
CA THR A 543 -7.58 46.93 21.88
C THR A 543 -6.81 46.83 20.55
N GLU A 544 -7.17 47.76 19.66
CA GLU A 544 -6.46 48.43 18.57
C GLU A 544 -5.14 47.87 17.99
N MET A 545 -5.15 47.68 16.66
CA MET A 545 -3.97 47.56 15.80
C MET A 545 -3.18 48.88 15.78
N THR A 546 -1.94 48.86 16.29
CA THR A 546 -0.91 49.84 15.92
C THR A 546 0.28 49.14 15.28
N LYS A 547 0.58 49.49 14.02
CA LYS A 547 1.81 49.11 13.30
C LYS A 547 3.06 49.61 14.05
N PRO A 548 4.13 48.81 14.16
CA PRO A 548 5.47 49.32 14.38
C PRO A 548 6.25 49.48 13.05
N PRO A 549 7.31 50.32 13.05
CA PRO A 549 7.83 51.01 11.88
C PRO A 549 8.96 50.27 11.15
N ALA A 550 9.25 50.73 9.94
CA ALA A 550 10.37 50.29 9.11
C ALA A 550 11.73 50.61 9.78
N VAL A 551 12.68 49.66 9.67
CA VAL A 551 14.07 49.83 10.12
C VAL A 551 15.01 49.41 8.95
N PRO A 552 16.14 50.11 8.73
CA PRO A 552 16.74 50.31 7.42
C PRO A 552 17.90 49.35 7.08
N ALA A 553 18.31 49.45 5.81
CA ALA A 553 19.40 48.72 5.16
C ALA A 553 20.75 48.85 5.89
N TRP A 554 21.48 47.73 5.93
CA TRP A 554 22.87 47.66 6.39
C TRP A 554 23.77 47.33 5.21
N ASP A 555 24.42 48.35 4.68
CA ASP A 555 25.63 48.23 3.87
C ASP A 555 26.86 48.09 4.79
N ASP A 556 27.74 47.17 4.40
CA ASP A 556 29.19 47.11 4.59
C ASP A 556 29.82 47.60 5.91
N VAL A 557 30.31 46.65 6.73
CA VAL A 557 31.62 46.77 7.41
C VAL A 557 32.29 45.40 7.56
N ARG A 558 33.34 45.21 6.74
CA ARG A 558 34.62 44.47 6.91
C ARG A 558 34.68 43.12 7.61
#